data_AF-A0A928TQC6-F1
#
_entry.id   AF-A0A928TQC6-F1
#
_cell.length_a   1.000
_cell.length_b   1.000
_cell.length_c   1.000
_cell.angle_alpha   90.00
_cell.angle_beta   90.00
_cell.angle_gamma   90.00
#
_symmetry.space_group_name_H-M   'P 1'
#
loop_
_entity.id
_entity.type
_entity.pdbx_description
1 polymer ?
#
loop_
_entity_poly.entity_id
_entity_poly.type
_entity_poly.pdbx_seq_one_letter_code
_entity_poly.pdbx_strand_id
1 'polypeptide(L)'
;MLPKIVRLRHQSDFARLSVKGRPLYGPFCILRAWKSGSTPSKIGFVASGKIFRKATERNFVRRRMREAFRPLLSKVPHGYDMIFVARPEAKKADFEEIRKSLEHLIEKMPKEMERPYIRRPKAPKSRKGQIEYAKQLGVPRPPGRPPQEKKT
;
A
#
# COMPACT_ATOMS: atom_id res chain seq x y z
N MET A 1 -6.08 18.43 -9.43
CA MET A 1 -6.42 17.27 -10.30
C MET A 1 -5.21 16.80 -11.10
N LEU A 2 -4.88 15.51 -11.10
CA LEU A 2 -3.73 14.93 -11.84
C LEU A 2 -4.01 14.83 -13.36
N PRO A 3 -3.03 14.90 -14.26
CA PRO A 3 -3.24 14.65 -15.70
C PRO A 3 -3.86 13.26 -15.97
N LYS A 4 -4.68 13.10 -17.02
CA LYS A 4 -5.31 11.80 -17.33
C LYS A 4 -4.28 10.70 -17.64
N ILE A 5 -3.20 11.06 -18.32
CA ILE A 5 -2.15 10.14 -18.78
C ILE A 5 -1.38 9.47 -17.63
N VAL A 6 -1.24 10.14 -16.49
CA VAL A 6 -0.55 9.60 -15.31
C VAL A 6 -1.48 8.83 -14.36
N ARG A 7 -2.78 8.71 -14.67
CA ARG A 7 -3.76 8.04 -13.79
C ARG A 7 -3.89 6.56 -14.15
N LEU A 8 -3.83 5.71 -13.14
CA LEU A 8 -4.21 4.31 -13.25
C LEU A 8 -5.75 4.21 -13.34
N ARG A 9 -6.27 3.57 -14.40
CA ARG A 9 -7.72 3.53 -14.70
C ARG A 9 -8.34 2.15 -14.58
N HIS A 10 -7.65 1.11 -15.04
CA HIS A 10 -8.25 -0.22 -15.15
C HIS A 10 -8.21 -0.96 -13.82
N GLN A 11 -9.34 -1.55 -13.42
CA GLN A 11 -9.44 -2.36 -12.20
C GLN A 11 -8.44 -3.54 -12.20
N SER A 12 -8.16 -4.11 -13.38
CA SER A 12 -7.15 -5.15 -13.57
C SER A 12 -5.75 -4.69 -13.16
N ASP A 13 -5.39 -3.42 -13.42
CA ASP A 13 -4.11 -2.86 -12.98
C ASP A 13 -4.05 -2.73 -11.45
N PHE A 14 -5.14 -2.26 -10.82
CA PHE A 14 -5.22 -2.20 -9.36
C PHE A 14 -5.12 -3.59 -8.71
N ALA A 15 -5.78 -4.59 -9.29
CA ALA A 15 -5.71 -5.97 -8.82
C ALA A 15 -4.28 -6.53 -8.99
N ARG A 16 -3.66 -6.32 -10.16
CA ARG A 16 -2.27 -6.71 -10.44
C ARG A 16 -1.31 -6.11 -9.43
N LEU A 17 -1.39 -4.81 -9.17
CA LEU A 17 -0.50 -4.11 -8.23
C LEU A 17 -0.75 -4.52 -6.78
N SER A 18 -2.00 -4.82 -6.42
CA SER A 18 -2.34 -5.33 -5.09
C SER A 18 -1.72 -6.71 -4.82
N VAL A 19 -1.52 -7.52 -5.85
CA VAL A 19 -0.94 -8.86 -5.73
C VAL A 19 0.58 -8.83 -5.96
N LYS A 20 1.02 -8.34 -7.12
CA LYS A 20 2.41 -8.40 -7.60
C LYS A 20 3.26 -7.20 -7.18
N GLY A 21 2.64 -6.05 -6.89
CA GLY A 21 3.37 -4.84 -6.54
C GLY A 21 4.13 -4.98 -5.22
N ARG A 22 5.40 -4.58 -5.23
CA ARG A 22 6.26 -4.58 -4.04
C ARG A 22 5.77 -3.52 -3.06
N PRO A 23 5.48 -3.88 -1.80
CA PRO A 23 4.97 -2.93 -0.82
C PRO A 23 6.12 -2.12 -0.18
N LEU A 24 5.90 -0.83 -0.06
CA LEU A 24 6.68 0.12 0.73
C LEU A 24 5.75 0.78 1.74
N TYR A 25 6.11 0.67 3.01
CA TYR A 25 5.25 1.08 4.11
C TYR A 25 5.59 2.49 4.55
N GLY A 26 4.58 3.36 4.56
CA GLY A 26 4.61 4.66 5.21
C GLY A 26 3.62 4.72 6.39
N PRO A 27 3.68 5.82 7.16
CA PRO A 27 2.75 6.06 8.27
C PRO A 27 1.30 6.20 7.80
N PHE A 28 1.06 6.91 6.70
CA PHE A 28 -0.29 7.24 6.23
C PHE A 28 -0.75 6.42 5.02
N CYS A 29 0.18 5.81 4.30
CA CYS A 29 -0.15 5.00 3.13
C CYS A 29 0.87 3.88 2.92
N ILE A 30 0.46 2.90 2.12
CA ILE A 30 1.33 1.84 1.62
C ILE A 30 1.44 2.04 0.12
N LEU A 31 2.65 2.30 -0.37
CA LEU A 31 2.96 2.32 -1.79
C LEU A 31 3.15 0.89 -2.27
N ARG A 32 2.47 0.50 -3.35
CA ARG A 32 2.78 -0.72 -4.09
C ARG A 32 3.23 -0.34 -5.48
N ALA A 33 4.47 -0.70 -5.81
CA ALA A 33 5.09 -0.37 -7.08
C ALA A 33 5.38 -1.64 -7.90
N TRP A 34 5.26 -1.53 -9.21
CA TRP A 34 5.62 -2.57 -10.16
C TRP A 34 6.31 -1.92 -11.36
N LYS A 35 7.42 -2.51 -11.82
CA LYS A 35 8.09 -2.07 -13.04
C LYS A 35 7.27 -2.54 -14.24
N SER A 36 6.44 -1.63 -14.78
CA SER A 36 5.54 -1.92 -15.91
C SER A 36 6.12 -1.52 -17.26
N GLY A 37 7.13 -0.64 -17.27
CA GLY A 37 7.62 0.00 -18.48
C GLY A 37 6.73 1.15 -18.98
N SER A 38 5.66 1.52 -18.25
CA SER A 38 4.78 2.62 -18.67
C SER A 38 5.47 3.99 -18.59
N THR A 39 5.38 4.77 -19.68
CA THR A 39 5.88 6.15 -19.78
C THR A 39 4.74 7.09 -20.20
N PRO A 40 4.30 8.05 -19.35
CA PRO A 40 4.72 8.26 -17.97
C PRO A 40 4.20 7.17 -17.01
N SER A 41 4.80 7.11 -15.82
CA SER A 41 4.35 6.21 -14.75
C SER A 41 2.89 6.46 -14.37
N LYS A 42 2.17 5.37 -14.09
CA LYS A 42 0.73 5.43 -13.77
C LYS A 42 0.53 5.31 -12.27
N ILE A 43 -0.27 6.21 -11.72
CA ILE A 43 -0.51 6.33 -10.27
C ILE A 43 -1.99 6.15 -9.96
N GLY A 44 -2.29 5.33 -8.96
CA GLY A 44 -3.62 5.14 -8.39
C GLY A 44 -3.67 5.42 -6.90
N PHE A 45 -4.81 5.91 -6.40
CA PHE A 45 -5.07 6.10 -4.98
C PHE A 45 -6.24 5.24 -4.54
N VAL A 46 -6.01 4.39 -3.54
CA VAL A 46 -6.97 3.41 -3.06
C VAL A 46 -7.30 3.69 -1.60
N ALA A 47 -8.58 3.90 -1.30
CA ALA A 47 -9.09 3.94 0.07
C ALA A 47 -10.07 2.76 0.24
N SER A 48 -9.68 1.76 1.03
CA SER A 48 -10.45 0.53 1.20
C SER A 48 -11.73 0.78 1.99
N GLY A 49 -12.87 0.26 1.50
CA GLY A 49 -14.15 0.28 2.25
C GLY A 49 -14.11 -0.51 3.57
N LYS A 50 -13.16 -1.44 3.70
CA LYS A 50 -12.94 -2.18 4.97
C LYS A 50 -12.35 -1.29 6.07
N ILE A 51 -11.60 -0.26 5.69
CA ILE A 51 -10.93 0.66 6.60
C ILE A 51 -11.78 1.92 6.80
N PHE A 52 -12.26 2.48 5.69
CA PHE A 52 -13.05 3.71 5.66
C PHE A 52 -14.51 3.34 5.34
N ARG A 53 -15.33 3.23 6.38
CA ARG A 53 -16.74 2.84 6.24
C ARG A 53 -17.55 3.88 5.46
N LYS A 54 -17.31 5.17 5.71
CA LYS A 54 -18.05 6.27 5.05
C LYS A 54 -17.46 6.57 3.66
N ALA A 55 -18.32 6.77 2.67
CA ALA A 55 -17.90 7.17 1.31
C ALA A 55 -17.20 8.54 1.31
N THR A 56 -17.69 9.48 2.12
CA THR A 56 -17.12 10.81 2.31
C THR A 56 -15.69 10.76 2.82
N GLU A 57 -15.38 9.88 3.78
CA GLU A 57 -14.01 9.69 4.30
C GLU A 57 -13.07 9.13 3.21
N ARG A 58 -13.54 8.13 2.45
CA ARG A 58 -12.79 7.60 1.29
C ARG A 58 -12.51 8.66 0.24
N ASN A 59 -13.48 9.52 -0.04
CA ASN A 59 -13.36 10.60 -1.02
C ASN A 59 -12.41 11.69 -0.53
N PHE A 60 -12.53 12.07 0.73
CA PHE A 60 -11.69 13.06 1.38
C PHE A 60 -10.22 12.64 1.34
N VAL A 61 -9.89 11.44 1.82
CA VAL A 61 -8.49 10.96 1.85
C VAL A 61 -7.93 10.82 0.43
N ARG A 62 -8.69 10.28 -0.52
CA ARG A 62 -8.25 10.19 -1.93
C ARG A 62 -8.01 11.55 -2.56
N ARG A 63 -8.88 12.55 -2.29
CA ARG A 63 -8.68 13.93 -2.76
C ARG A 63 -7.42 14.53 -2.13
N ARG A 64 -7.27 14.40 -0.81
CA ARG A 64 -6.13 14.96 -0.06
C ARG A 64 -4.80 14.39 -0.56
N MET A 65 -4.68 13.06 -0.65
CA MET A 65 -3.48 12.41 -1.18
C MET A 65 -3.19 12.81 -2.63
N ARG A 66 -4.22 12.93 -3.47
CA ARG A 66 -4.05 13.32 -4.88
C ARG A 66 -3.49 14.74 -5.01
N GLU A 67 -4.00 15.69 -4.23
CA GLU A 67 -3.50 17.07 -4.26
C GLU A 67 -2.12 17.17 -3.62
N ALA A 68 -1.85 16.44 -2.52
CA ALA A 68 -0.52 16.36 -1.92
C ALA A 68 0.53 15.76 -2.88
N PHE A 69 0.12 14.81 -3.73
CA PHE A 69 1.00 14.16 -4.71
C PHE A 69 1.24 15.00 -5.96
N ARG A 70 0.33 15.92 -6.31
CA ARG A 70 0.42 16.72 -7.54
C ARG A 70 1.78 17.42 -7.74
N PRO A 71 2.36 18.13 -6.76
CA PRO A 71 3.67 18.77 -6.94
C PRO A 71 4.83 17.77 -7.05
N LEU A 72 4.63 16.52 -6.63
CA LEU A 72 5.66 15.48 -6.65
C LEU A 72 5.76 14.76 -7.99
N LEU A 73 4.86 15.03 -8.94
CA LEU A 73 4.79 14.33 -10.24
C LEU A 73 6.10 14.39 -11.03
N SER A 74 6.82 15.50 -10.98
CA SER A 74 8.11 15.67 -11.65
C SER A 74 9.23 14.82 -11.05
N LYS A 75 9.09 14.42 -9.77
CA LYS A 75 10.05 13.56 -9.07
C LYS A 75 9.76 12.07 -9.24
N VAL A 76 8.65 11.72 -9.90
CA VAL A 76 8.22 10.32 -10.05
C VAL A 76 9.10 9.62 -11.10
N PRO A 77 9.79 8.52 -10.74
CA PRO A 77 10.54 7.72 -11.70
C PRO A 77 9.61 7.16 -12.78
N HIS A 78 10.07 7.19 -14.04
CA HIS A 78 9.34 6.63 -15.19
C HIS A 78 9.40 5.10 -15.22
N GLY A 79 8.44 4.45 -15.90
CA GLY A 79 8.43 3.00 -16.09
C GLY A 79 7.74 2.20 -14.97
N TYR A 80 7.04 2.86 -14.05
CA TYR A 80 6.40 2.22 -12.91
C TYR A 80 4.88 2.40 -12.91
N ASP A 81 4.18 1.33 -12.55
CA ASP A 81 2.80 1.39 -12.12
C ASP A 81 2.78 1.40 -10.58
N MET A 82 2.04 2.34 -9.99
CA MET A 82 2.04 2.57 -8.55
C MET A 82 0.61 2.72 -8.02
N ILE A 83 0.34 2.11 -6.87
CA ILE A 83 -0.86 2.43 -6.07
C ILE A 83 -0.48 2.84 -4.65
N PHE A 84 -1.11 3.90 -4.18
CA PHE A 84 -1.07 4.33 -2.79
C PHE A 84 -2.32 3.84 -2.10
N VAL A 85 -2.16 2.89 -1.18
CA VAL A 85 -3.24 2.36 -0.35
C VAL A 85 -3.28 3.16 0.94
N ALA A 86 -4.34 3.94 1.15
CA ALA A 86 -4.51 4.75 2.33
C ALA A 86 -4.70 3.91 3.59
N ARG A 87 -4.04 4.31 4.68
CA ARG A 87 -4.20 3.77 6.02
C ARG A 87 -5.14 4.66 6.85
N PRO A 88 -5.80 4.14 7.90
CA PRO A 88 -6.73 4.93 8.71
C PRO A 88 -6.11 6.21 9.31
N GLU A 89 -4.81 6.17 9.62
CA GLU A 89 -4.02 7.29 10.15
C GLU A 89 -4.05 8.51 9.21
N ALA A 90 -4.14 8.31 7.89
CA ALA A 90 -4.22 9.39 6.90
C ALA A 90 -5.46 10.28 7.03
N LYS A 91 -6.50 9.83 7.74
CA LYS A 91 -7.70 10.64 7.97
C LYS A 91 -7.41 11.81 8.91
N LYS A 92 -6.59 11.57 9.93
CA LYS A 92 -6.29 12.53 11.01
C LYS A 92 -5.01 13.32 10.75
N ALA A 93 -4.14 12.82 9.87
CA ALA A 93 -2.88 13.46 9.51
C ALA A 93 -3.08 14.83 8.86
N ASP A 94 -2.10 15.70 9.07
CA ASP A 94 -2.04 16.98 8.39
C ASP A 94 -1.65 16.81 6.91
N PHE A 95 -1.96 17.82 6.09
CA PHE A 95 -1.71 17.80 4.66
C PHE A 95 -0.22 17.73 4.37
N GLU A 96 0.58 18.47 5.15
CA GLU A 96 2.02 18.52 4.99
C GLU A 96 2.68 17.20 5.38
N GLU A 97 2.18 16.55 6.43
CA GLU A 97 2.65 15.22 6.84
C GLU A 97 2.38 14.16 5.76
N ILE A 98 1.20 14.22 5.13
CA ILE A 98 0.86 13.34 4.00
C ILE A 98 1.80 13.60 2.82
N ARG A 99 2.06 14.88 2.48
CA ARG A 99 2.97 15.25 1.39
C ARG A 99 4.37 14.71 1.61
N LYS A 100 4.96 14.99 2.78
CA LYS A 100 6.30 14.50 3.16
C LYS A 100 6.38 12.98 3.15
N SER A 101 5.35 12.30 3.66
CA SER A 101 5.30 10.83 3.62
C SER A 101 5.23 10.29 2.20
N LEU A 102 4.50 10.94 1.28
CA LEU A 102 4.41 10.51 -0.11
C LEU A 102 5.76 10.73 -0.82
N GLU A 103 6.37 11.89 -0.63
CA GLU A 103 7.69 12.22 -1.19
C GLU A 103 8.75 11.21 -0.77
N HIS A 104 8.84 10.94 0.53
CA HIS A 104 9.78 9.95 1.07
C HIS A 104 9.60 8.56 0.44
N LEU A 105 8.35 8.13 0.19
CA LEU A 105 8.08 6.84 -0.43
C LEU A 105 8.53 6.78 -1.90
N ILE A 106 8.37 7.87 -2.65
CA ILE A 106 8.77 7.95 -4.07
C ILE A 106 10.29 7.96 -4.18
N GLU A 107 10.98 8.73 -3.34
CA GLU A 107 12.44 8.83 -3.32
C GLU A 107 13.10 7.49 -2.93
N LYS A 108 12.51 6.79 -1.96
CA LYS A 108 13.00 5.47 -1.53
C LYS A 108 12.72 4.36 -2.53
N MET A 109 11.69 4.51 -3.36
CA MET A 109 11.18 3.44 -4.21
C MET A 109 12.23 2.86 -5.18
N PRO A 110 12.97 3.63 -6.00
CA PRO A 110 13.94 3.08 -6.95
C PRO A 110 14.96 2.16 -6.29
N LYS A 111 15.60 2.64 -5.23
CA LYS A 111 16.60 1.90 -4.45
C LYS A 111 16.02 0.64 -3.84
N GLU A 112 14.77 0.70 -3.37
CA GLU A 112 14.09 -0.49 -2.89
C GLU A 112 13.87 -1.47 -4.04
N MET A 113 13.30 -1.03 -5.16
CA MET A 113 12.96 -1.89 -6.30
C MET A 113 14.16 -2.66 -6.88
N GLU A 114 15.38 -2.13 -6.79
CA GLU A 114 16.61 -2.81 -7.21
C GLU A 114 17.02 -3.96 -6.28
N ARG A 115 16.64 -3.92 -5.01
CA ARG A 115 16.98 -4.99 -4.05
C ARG A 115 16.19 -6.26 -4.37
N PRO A 116 16.77 -7.46 -4.19
CA PRO A 116 16.02 -8.70 -4.33
C PRO A 116 14.85 -8.74 -3.35
N TYR A 117 13.62 -8.79 -3.87
CA TYR A 117 12.41 -8.91 -3.06
C TYR A 117 11.86 -10.32 -3.13
N ILE A 118 12.18 -11.12 -2.10
CA ILE A 118 11.50 -12.39 -1.88
C ILE A 118 10.13 -12.07 -1.31
N ARG A 119 9.10 -12.21 -2.14
CA ARG A 119 7.71 -12.05 -1.71
C ARG A 119 7.42 -13.12 -0.66
N ARG A 120 7.44 -12.75 0.61
CA ARG A 120 7.04 -13.67 1.68
C ARG A 120 5.55 -13.98 1.50
N PRO A 121 5.16 -15.25 1.38
CA PRO A 121 3.75 -15.62 1.37
C PRO A 121 3.08 -15.01 2.60
N LYS A 122 1.88 -14.46 2.38
CA LYS A 122 1.12 -13.88 3.49
C LYS A 122 0.80 -15.02 4.44
N ALA A 123 1.22 -14.90 5.71
CA ALA A 123 0.91 -15.91 6.71
C ALA A 123 -0.59 -16.20 6.66
N PRO A 124 -1.00 -17.47 6.50
CA PRO A 124 -2.40 -17.84 6.42
C PRO A 124 -3.15 -17.31 7.65
N LYS A 125 -4.38 -16.82 7.43
CA LYS A 125 -5.20 -16.27 8.50
C LYS A 125 -5.82 -17.36 9.37
N SER A 126 -5.99 -18.57 8.83
CA SER A 126 -6.57 -19.70 9.55
C SER A 126 -5.53 -20.35 10.45
N ARG A 127 -5.93 -20.77 11.66
CA ARG A 127 -5.03 -21.45 12.61
C ARG A 127 -4.41 -22.72 12.03
N LYS A 128 -5.19 -23.51 11.28
CA LYS A 128 -4.71 -24.71 10.56
C LYS A 128 -3.61 -24.35 9.56
N GLY A 129 -3.82 -23.30 8.76
CA GLY A 129 -2.82 -22.81 7.84
C GLY A 129 -1.57 -22.26 8.54
N GLN A 130 -1.72 -21.58 9.69
CA GLN A 130 -0.56 -21.07 10.46
C GLN A 130 0.34 -22.20 10.95
N ILE A 131 -0.26 -23.31 11.40
CA ILE A 131 0.46 -24.49 11.87
C ILE A 131 1.18 -25.17 10.70
N GLU A 132 0.53 -25.32 9.55
CA GLU A 132 1.10 -25.91 8.34
C GLU A 132 2.25 -25.06 7.76
N TYR A 133 2.05 -23.73 7.73
CA TYR A 133 3.06 -22.76 7.33
C TYR A 133 4.28 -22.75 8.27
N ALA A 134 4.06 -22.87 9.58
CA ALA A 134 5.15 -22.96 10.55
C ALA A 134 5.96 -24.27 10.40
N LYS A 135 5.28 -25.40 10.12
CA LYS A 135 5.93 -26.69 9.83
C LYS A 135 6.82 -26.63 8.58
N GLN A 136 6.34 -26.01 7.50
CA GLN A 136 7.11 -25.88 6.25
C GLN A 136 8.38 -25.02 6.39
N LEU A 137 8.42 -24.11 7.36
CA LEU A 137 9.51 -23.15 7.56
C LEU A 137 10.45 -23.50 8.73
N GLY A 138 10.22 -24.61 9.44
CA GLY A 138 11.05 -25.03 10.57
C GLY A 138 11.01 -24.08 11.78
N VAL A 139 9.99 -23.21 11.88
CA VAL A 139 9.82 -22.27 12.99
C VAL A 139 8.90 -22.85 14.08
N PRO A 140 9.16 -22.56 15.38
CA PRO A 140 8.34 -23.05 16.47
C PRO A 140 6.88 -22.60 16.31
N ARG A 141 5.94 -23.46 16.74
CA ARG A 141 4.50 -23.16 16.66
C ARG A 141 4.23 -21.79 17.30
N PRO A 142 3.41 -20.93 16.68
CA PRO A 142 2.99 -19.69 17.31
C PRO A 142 2.33 -20.01 18.67
N PRO A 143 2.64 -19.24 19.73
CA PRO A 143 2.08 -19.49 21.05
C PRO A 143 0.54 -19.50 20.99
N GLY A 144 -0.08 -20.34 21.82
CA GLY A 144 -1.53 -20.39 21.94
C GLY A 144 -2.09 -19.00 22.24
N ARG A 145 -3.26 -18.67 21.69
CA ARG A 145 -3.97 -17.44 22.09
C ARG A 145 -4.13 -17.52 23.62
N PRO A 146 -3.68 -16.52 24.40
CA PRO A 146 -3.87 -16.53 25.84
C PRO A 146 -5.38 -16.71 26.14
N PRO A 147 -5.75 -17.44 27.21
CA PRO A 147 -7.14 -17.60 27.60
C PRO A 147 -7.80 -16.23 27.62
N GLN A 148 -8.92 -16.07 26.90
CA GLN A 148 -9.70 -14.86 27.01
C GLN A 148 -10.30 -14.86 28.41
N GLU A 149 -9.79 -13.99 29.29
CA GLU A 149 -10.45 -13.66 30.54
C GLU A 149 -11.89 -13.28 30.20
N LYS A 150 -12.82 -14.13 30.64
CA LYS A 150 -14.24 -13.81 30.59
C LYS A 150 -14.40 -12.60 31.50
N LYS A 151 -14.62 -11.42 30.92
CA LYS A 151 -15.10 -10.26 31.67
C LYS A 151 -16.47 -10.63 32.21
N THR A 152 -16.51 -10.93 33.51
CA THR A 152 -17.73 -11.03 34.33
C THR A 152 -18.38 -9.66 34.43
#